data_AF-A0A961U1G4-F1
#
_entry.id   AF-A0A961U1G4-F1
#
_cell.length_a   1.000
_cell.length_b   1.000
_cell.length_c   1.000
_cell.angle_alpha   90.00
_cell.angle_beta   90.00
_cell.angle_gamma   90.00
#
_symmetry.space_group_name_H-M   'P 1'
#
loop_
_entity.id
_entity.type
_entity.pdbx_description
1 polymer ?
#
loop_
_entity_poly.entity_id
_entity_poly.type
_entity_poly.pdbx_seq_one_letter_code
_entity_poly.pdbx_strand_id
1 'polypeptide(L)'
;RELAQRAQQNQNLAQQMPQNGQELRKNDLDRMLDQIENLAKSGNRDKAQELLSQLQNMMNNLQAGRQQQRQQSGQNGEMRQKMDELGEIMRRQQEMMNETFGLGQQQQDENGDPQMGENGQDGQQPGQQPGRGMTPEEFAEAMRQLQQGQGKLQQDLQGLTKELEGMGIEPGEGFGDAGEAMGQAEGALGQGEGERAVGEQGRALEALRRGAQNMMQQMMQAMQGDDGEGENGGRQQNADRDPLGRPRATTGPDYGESVKVPDEIDTQRARQILEAIRKRLGNALSPALEREYLERLLEMR
;
A
#
# COMPACT_ATOMS: atom_id res chain seq x y z
N ARG A 1 -14.72 5.53 -47.91
CA ARG A 1 -15.21 4.20 -47.49
C ARG A 1 -14.10 3.30 -46.94
N GLU A 2 -12.83 3.49 -47.31
CA GLU A 2 -11.67 2.77 -46.74
C GLU A 2 -11.40 3.03 -45.24
N LEU A 3 -11.70 4.24 -44.74
CA LEU A 3 -11.46 4.58 -43.33
C LEU A 3 -12.36 3.80 -42.35
N ALA A 4 -13.60 3.51 -42.77
CA ALA A 4 -14.56 2.75 -41.97
C ALA A 4 -14.19 1.27 -41.90
N GLN A 5 -13.58 0.73 -42.95
CA GLN A 5 -13.16 -0.67 -43.02
C GLN A 5 -11.92 -0.94 -42.16
N ARG A 6 -11.04 0.06 -42.01
CA ARG A 6 -9.87 -0.01 -41.14
C ARG A 6 -10.21 0.12 -39.65
N ALA A 7 -11.29 0.82 -39.31
CA ALA A 7 -11.81 0.90 -37.95
C ALA A 7 -12.41 -0.44 -37.48
N GLN A 8 -13.15 -1.14 -38.35
CA GLN A 8 -13.72 -2.46 -38.03
C GLN A 8 -12.65 -3.56 -37.91
N GLN A 9 -11.56 -3.47 -38.69
CA GLN A 9 -10.46 -4.43 -38.61
C GLN A 9 -9.60 -4.26 -37.34
N ASN A 10 -9.51 -3.03 -36.81
CA ASN A 10 -8.80 -2.74 -35.56
C ASN A 10 -9.62 -3.14 -34.31
N GLN A 11 -10.96 -3.12 -34.41
CA GLN A 11 -11.86 -3.58 -33.35
C GLN A 11 -11.81 -5.11 -33.17
N ASN A 12 -11.58 -5.87 -34.25
CA ASN A 12 -11.39 -7.33 -34.20
C ASN A 12 -10.00 -7.77 -33.69
N LEU A 13 -9.00 -6.88 -33.70
CA LEU A 13 -7.66 -7.18 -33.19
C LEU A 13 -7.55 -6.93 -31.67
N ALA A 14 -8.33 -5.97 -31.14
CA ALA A 14 -8.39 -5.68 -29.72
C ALA A 14 -9.05 -6.80 -28.88
N GLN A 15 -9.89 -7.65 -29.49
CA GLN A 15 -10.58 -8.77 -28.81
C GLN A 15 -9.73 -10.05 -28.69
N GLN A 16 -8.52 -10.10 -29.24
CA GLN A 16 -7.66 -11.29 -29.21
C GLN A 16 -6.43 -11.17 -28.29
N MET A 17 -6.34 -10.11 -27.49
CA MET A 17 -5.30 -10.00 -26.47
C MET A 17 -5.74 -10.77 -25.22
N PRO A 18 -5.05 -11.85 -24.80
CA PRO A 18 -5.36 -12.52 -23.55
C PRO A 18 -5.18 -11.54 -22.39
N GLN A 19 -6.19 -11.43 -21.51
CA GLN A 19 -6.23 -10.54 -20.33
C GLN A 19 -5.22 -10.91 -19.23
N ASN A 20 -4.22 -11.73 -19.53
CA ASN A 20 -3.10 -11.97 -18.64
C ASN A 20 -2.07 -10.86 -18.83
N GLY A 21 -2.43 -9.66 -18.37
CA GLY A 21 -1.46 -8.62 -18.01
C GLY A 21 -0.69 -9.08 -16.79
N GLN A 22 0.10 -10.14 -16.94
CA GLN A 22 1.09 -10.54 -15.96
C GLN A 22 2.03 -9.35 -15.80
N GLU A 23 1.87 -8.62 -14.71
CA GLU A 23 2.87 -7.67 -14.24
C GLU A 23 4.19 -8.43 -14.24
N LEU A 24 5.05 -8.15 -15.21
CA LEU A 24 6.37 -8.72 -15.23
C LEU A 24 7.07 -8.22 -13.97
N ARG A 25 7.13 -9.06 -12.94
CA ARG A 25 7.75 -8.69 -11.68
C ARG A 25 9.24 -8.55 -11.95
N LYS A 26 9.87 -7.58 -11.29
CA LYS A 26 11.33 -7.35 -11.38
C LYS A 26 12.13 -8.66 -11.22
N ASN A 27 11.62 -9.56 -10.37
CA ASN A 27 12.18 -10.89 -10.10
C ASN A 27 12.11 -11.88 -11.28
N ASP A 28 11.20 -11.71 -12.25
CA ASP A 28 11.09 -12.58 -13.43
C ASP A 28 12.06 -12.13 -14.52
N LEU A 29 12.32 -10.82 -14.61
CA LEU A 29 13.37 -10.25 -15.45
C LEU A 29 14.75 -10.72 -14.99
N ASP A 30 15.03 -10.64 -13.69
CA ASP A 30 16.32 -11.05 -13.12
C ASP A 30 16.62 -12.53 -13.41
N ARG A 31 15.62 -13.40 -13.26
CA ARG A 31 15.76 -14.84 -13.56
C ARG A 31 16.02 -15.14 -15.04
N MET A 32 15.41 -14.38 -15.95
CA MET A 32 15.70 -14.52 -17.39
C MET A 32 17.10 -14.04 -17.74
N LEU A 33 17.58 -12.96 -17.12
CA LEU A 33 18.94 -12.46 -17.31
C LEU A 33 19.98 -13.49 -16.84
N ASP A 34 19.75 -14.11 -15.69
CA ASP A 34 20.61 -15.17 -15.16
C ASP A 34 20.64 -16.40 -16.08
N GLN A 35 19.49 -16.78 -16.66
CA GLN A 35 19.43 -17.88 -17.62
C GLN A 35 20.17 -17.56 -18.92
N ILE A 36 20.02 -16.34 -19.44
CA ILE A 36 20.74 -15.87 -20.63
C ILE A 36 22.25 -15.90 -20.37
N GLU A 37 22.69 -15.41 -19.20
CA GLU A 37 24.09 -15.40 -18.81
C GLU A 37 24.67 -16.83 -18.73
N ASN A 38 23.94 -17.76 -18.13
CA ASN A 38 24.36 -19.16 -18.01
C ASN A 38 24.43 -19.85 -19.38
N LEU A 39 23.47 -19.60 -20.28
CA LEU A 39 23.48 -20.14 -21.64
C LEU A 39 24.62 -19.56 -22.48
N ALA A 40 24.92 -18.27 -22.32
CA ALA A 40 26.05 -17.63 -22.97
C ALA A 40 27.39 -18.21 -22.48
N LYS A 41 27.54 -18.42 -21.17
CA LYS A 41 28.73 -19.06 -20.55
C LYS A 41 28.89 -20.52 -20.94
N SER A 42 27.80 -21.26 -21.12
CA SER A 42 27.83 -22.68 -21.50
C SER A 42 28.06 -22.91 -23.01
N GLY A 43 28.26 -21.85 -23.80
CA GLY A 43 28.45 -21.93 -25.25
C GLY A 43 27.14 -22.07 -26.06
N ASN A 44 25.97 -22.04 -25.41
CA ASN A 44 24.65 -22.10 -26.05
C ASN A 44 24.20 -20.71 -26.54
N ARG A 45 25.02 -20.11 -27.41
CA ARG A 45 24.82 -18.73 -27.90
C ARG A 45 23.50 -18.55 -28.64
N ASP A 46 23.08 -19.54 -29.42
CA ASP A 46 21.86 -19.45 -30.24
C ASP A 46 20.59 -19.35 -29.37
N LYS A 47 20.53 -20.13 -28.29
CA LYS A 47 19.40 -20.08 -27.33
C LYS A 47 19.41 -18.79 -26.50
N ALA A 48 20.60 -18.28 -26.16
CA ALA A 48 20.73 -17.00 -25.48
C ALA A 48 20.25 -15.84 -26.38
N GLN A 49 20.54 -15.88 -27.68
CA GLN A 49 20.05 -14.90 -28.66
C GLN A 49 18.52 -14.93 -28.80
N GLU A 50 17.91 -16.12 -28.80
CA GLU A 50 16.47 -16.28 -28.85
C GLU A 50 15.79 -15.62 -27.64
N LEU A 51 16.29 -15.90 -26.42
CA LEU A 51 15.77 -15.30 -25.19
C LEU A 51 15.96 -13.78 -25.13
N LEU A 52 17.10 -13.28 -25.61
CA LEU A 52 17.35 -11.84 -25.71
C LEU A 52 16.34 -11.15 -26.66
N SER A 53 15.96 -11.80 -27.76
CA SER A 53 14.98 -11.26 -28.70
C SER A 53 13.57 -11.21 -28.09
N GLN A 54 13.20 -12.23 -27.30
CA GLN A 54 11.93 -12.25 -26.56
C GLN A 54 11.90 -11.15 -25.49
N LEU A 55 13.01 -10.98 -24.76
CA LEU A 55 13.16 -9.91 -23.77
C LEU A 55 13.05 -8.52 -24.41
N GLN A 56 13.69 -8.29 -25.56
CA GLN A 56 13.62 -7.01 -26.27
C GLN A 56 12.21 -6.69 -26.76
N ASN A 57 11.48 -7.68 -27.29
CA ASN A 57 10.08 -7.51 -27.71
C ASN A 57 9.18 -7.17 -26.52
N MET A 58 9.42 -7.81 -25.39
CA MET A 58 8.70 -7.55 -24.15
C MET A 58 8.98 -6.15 -23.61
N MET A 59 10.24 -5.70 -23.64
CA MET A 59 10.64 -4.34 -23.24
C MET A 59 10.06 -3.27 -24.18
N ASN A 60 10.04 -3.52 -25.49
CA ASN A 60 9.42 -2.63 -26.48
C ASN A 60 7.90 -2.52 -26.26
N ASN A 61 7.22 -3.64 -25.99
CA ASN A 61 5.79 -3.66 -25.70
C ASN A 61 5.46 -3.02 -24.34
N LEU A 62 6.32 -3.20 -23.33
CA LEU A 62 6.17 -2.56 -22.02
C LEU A 62 6.40 -1.04 -22.09
N GLN A 63 7.35 -0.59 -22.90
CA GLN A 63 7.62 0.82 -23.15
C GLN A 63 6.49 1.47 -23.96
N ALA A 64 5.97 0.79 -24.99
CA ALA A 64 4.81 1.23 -25.76
C ALA A 64 3.53 1.28 -24.90
N GLY A 65 3.33 0.28 -24.03
CA GLY A 65 2.23 0.24 -23.06
C GLY A 65 2.30 1.37 -22.03
N ARG A 66 3.51 1.68 -21.51
CA ARG A 66 3.74 2.84 -20.63
C ARG A 66 3.45 4.18 -21.30
N GLN A 67 3.65 4.28 -22.61
CA GLN A 67 3.38 5.51 -23.36
C GLN A 67 1.89 5.70 -23.65
N GLN A 68 1.15 4.60 -23.86
CA GLN A 68 -0.31 4.62 -24.02
C GLN A 68 -1.04 4.86 -22.69
N GLN A 69 -0.54 4.31 -21.57
CA GLN A 69 -1.08 4.60 -20.23
C GLN A 69 -0.87 6.06 -19.80
N ARG A 70 0.17 6.73 -20.34
CA ARG A 70 0.43 8.15 -20.11
C ARG A 70 -0.55 9.07 -20.85
N GLN A 71 -1.18 8.59 -21.92
CA GLN A 71 -2.19 9.35 -22.69
C GLN A 71 -3.60 9.23 -22.07
N GLN A 72 -3.87 8.19 -21.28
CA GLN A 72 -5.15 7.98 -20.57
C GLN A 72 -5.08 8.40 -19.08
N SER A 73 -3.89 8.74 -18.56
CA SER A 73 -3.68 9.23 -17.17
C SER A 73 -3.72 10.75 -17.03
N GLY A 74 -4.43 11.47 -17.90
CA GLY A 74 -4.60 12.93 -17.75
C GLY A 74 -5.23 13.28 -16.39
N GLN A 75 -6.27 12.54 -15.98
CA GLN A 75 -6.96 12.71 -14.69
C GLN A 75 -6.28 12.01 -13.51
N ASN A 76 -5.63 10.85 -13.74
CA ASN A 76 -4.91 10.14 -12.67
C ASN A 76 -3.56 10.81 -12.30
N GLY A 77 -3.00 11.64 -13.17
CA GLY A 77 -1.78 12.39 -12.89
C GLY A 77 -1.99 13.48 -11.83
N GLU A 78 -3.07 14.25 -11.94
CA GLU A 78 -3.43 15.32 -11.00
C GLU A 78 -3.74 14.75 -9.60
N MET A 79 -4.52 13.66 -9.55
CA MET A 79 -4.85 13.02 -8.27
C MET A 79 -3.60 12.47 -7.55
N ARG A 80 -2.65 11.90 -8.30
CA ARG A 80 -1.39 11.42 -7.72
C ARG A 80 -0.57 12.54 -7.12
N GLN A 81 -0.50 13.69 -7.79
CA GLN A 81 0.18 14.88 -7.25
C GLN A 81 -0.45 15.34 -5.94
N LYS A 82 -1.78 15.29 -5.82
CA LYS A 82 -2.49 15.64 -4.58
C LYS A 82 -2.24 14.64 -3.45
N MET A 83 -2.13 13.36 -3.77
CA MET A 83 -1.71 12.34 -2.79
C MET A 83 -0.25 12.51 -2.36
N ASP A 84 0.64 12.91 -3.27
CA ASP A 84 2.03 13.22 -2.94
C ASP A 84 2.10 14.45 -2.02
N GLU A 85 1.33 15.51 -2.31
CA GLU A 85 1.21 16.72 -1.48
C GLU A 85 0.65 16.41 -0.08
N LEU A 86 -0.40 15.58 0.02
CA LEU A 86 -0.91 15.08 1.29
C LEU A 86 0.16 14.30 2.07
N GLY A 87 0.94 13.47 1.37
CA GLY A 87 2.07 12.73 1.93
C GLY A 87 3.15 13.65 2.50
N GLU A 88 3.44 14.76 1.82
CA GLU A 88 4.35 15.78 2.31
C GLU A 88 3.82 16.47 3.57
N ILE A 89 2.55 16.87 3.59
CA ILE A 89 1.91 17.50 4.76
C ILE A 89 2.00 16.56 5.97
N MET A 90 1.65 15.28 5.81
CA MET A 90 1.74 14.29 6.88
C MET A 90 3.17 14.11 7.39
N ARG A 91 4.16 14.08 6.49
CA ARG A 91 5.57 13.97 6.87
C ARG A 91 6.03 15.18 7.67
N ARG A 92 5.77 16.39 7.15
CA ARG A 92 6.12 17.65 7.83
C ARG A 92 5.43 17.77 9.18
N GLN A 93 4.18 17.34 9.29
CA GLN A 93 3.44 17.33 10.56
C GLN A 93 4.06 16.36 11.60
N GLN A 94 4.54 15.20 11.17
CA GLN A 94 5.24 14.24 12.03
C GLN A 94 6.60 14.78 12.50
N GLU A 95 7.37 15.40 11.60
CA GLU A 95 8.64 16.03 11.92
C GLU A 95 8.43 17.13 12.97
N MET A 96 7.46 18.00 12.74
CA MET A 96 7.09 19.07 13.68
C MET A 96 6.61 18.57 15.04
N MET A 97 5.83 17.48 15.05
CA MET A 97 5.41 16.83 16.29
C MET A 97 6.62 16.31 17.09
N ASN A 98 7.58 15.69 16.41
CA ASN A 98 8.81 15.19 17.04
C ASN A 98 9.67 16.35 17.58
N GLU A 99 9.77 17.45 16.85
CA GLU A 99 10.47 18.66 17.29
C GLU A 99 9.80 19.30 18.52
N THR A 100 8.47 19.43 18.49
CA THR A 100 7.68 19.96 19.61
C THR A 100 7.84 19.08 20.86
N PHE A 101 7.81 17.76 20.69
CA PHE A 101 8.04 16.81 21.76
C PHE A 101 9.46 16.92 22.34
N GLY A 102 10.47 17.01 21.47
CA GLY A 102 11.88 17.17 21.88
C GLY A 102 12.13 18.47 22.65
N LEU A 103 11.48 19.57 22.25
CA LEU A 103 11.52 20.84 22.98
C LEU A 103 10.82 20.76 24.33
N GLY A 104 9.65 20.12 24.40
CA GLY A 104 8.94 19.89 25.66
C GLY A 104 9.75 19.05 26.65
N GLN A 105 10.46 18.04 26.17
CA GLN A 105 11.32 17.19 26.99
C GLN A 105 12.52 17.96 27.56
N GLN A 106 13.19 18.78 26.75
CA GLN A 106 14.29 19.64 27.21
C GLN A 106 13.86 20.65 28.28
N GLN A 107 12.64 21.19 28.19
CA GLN A 107 12.12 22.10 29.21
C GLN A 107 11.84 21.40 30.56
N GLN A 108 11.49 20.12 30.52
CA GLN A 108 11.24 19.33 31.73
C GLN A 108 12.53 18.88 32.41
N ASP A 109 13.58 18.59 31.63
CA ASP A 109 14.92 18.28 32.15
C ASP A 109 15.60 19.50 32.80
N GLU A 110 15.30 20.73 32.36
CA GLU A 110 15.87 21.97 32.91
C GLU A 110 15.18 22.45 34.20
N ASN A 111 13.88 22.13 34.39
CA ASN A 111 13.12 22.39 35.63
C ASN A 111 13.04 21.18 36.57
N GLY A 112 13.65 20.05 36.19
CA GLY A 112 13.77 18.85 37.02
C GLY A 112 14.79 19.07 38.14
N ASP A 113 14.29 19.30 39.35
CA ASP A 113 15.08 19.31 40.58
C ASP A 113 16.01 18.07 40.63
N PRO A 114 17.35 18.23 40.76
CA PRO A 114 18.26 17.10 40.96
C PRO A 114 18.14 16.58 42.39
N GLN A 115 17.00 15.98 42.73
CA GLN A 115 16.75 15.44 44.07
C GLN A 115 16.05 14.11 43.97
N MET A 116 16.79 13.12 43.44
CA MET A 116 16.68 11.74 43.88
C MET A 116 17.94 10.96 43.52
N GLY A 117 18.87 10.90 44.48
CA GLY A 117 20.08 10.11 44.39
C GLY A 117 20.91 10.12 45.68
N GLU A 118 20.31 10.36 46.85
CA GLU A 118 21.00 10.17 48.13
C GLU A 118 20.94 8.69 48.52
N ASN A 119 21.66 7.86 47.76
CA ASN A 119 22.18 6.56 48.20
C ASN A 119 23.04 5.94 47.09
N GLY A 120 24.36 6.04 47.23
CA GLY A 120 25.28 5.38 46.31
C GLY A 120 26.71 5.89 46.42
N GLN A 121 27.41 5.38 47.43
CA GLN A 121 28.85 5.55 47.61
C GLN A 121 29.62 4.98 46.41
N ASP A 122 30.70 5.67 46.03
CA ASP A 122 31.78 5.25 45.12
C ASP A 122 31.51 5.16 43.61
N GLY A 123 32.12 6.10 42.86
CA GLY A 123 32.24 6.03 41.41
C GLY A 123 32.74 7.33 40.79
N GLN A 124 34.04 7.63 40.92
CA GLN A 124 34.69 8.68 40.14
C GLN A 124 34.61 8.34 38.64
N GLN A 125 33.88 9.14 37.86
CA GLN A 125 34.05 9.21 36.41
C GLN A 125 34.09 10.69 35.97
N PRO A 126 35.04 11.10 35.11
CA PRO A 126 35.27 12.51 34.83
C PRO A 126 34.35 13.05 33.73
N GLY A 127 33.74 14.21 33.99
CA GLY A 127 33.44 15.23 32.99
C GLY A 127 32.57 14.84 31.80
N GLN A 128 31.25 14.81 32.00
CA GLN A 128 30.31 15.21 30.96
C GLN A 128 29.81 16.60 31.35
N GLN A 129 30.12 17.59 30.52
CA GLN A 129 29.56 18.94 30.62
C GLN A 129 28.04 18.83 30.81
N PRO A 130 27.43 19.57 31.74
CA PRO A 130 25.99 19.78 31.66
C PRO A 130 25.75 20.37 30.28
N GLY A 131 24.97 19.67 29.44
CA GLY A 131 24.57 20.21 28.16
C GLY A 131 24.08 21.63 28.39
N ARG A 132 24.55 22.60 27.60
CA ARG A 132 23.93 23.92 27.59
C ARG A 132 22.47 23.68 27.23
N GLY A 133 21.61 23.71 28.24
CA GLY A 133 20.18 23.80 28.07
C GLY A 133 19.88 25.02 27.20
N MET A 134 18.86 24.89 26.38
CA MET A 134 18.40 25.96 25.51
C MET A 134 17.95 27.13 26.38
N THR A 135 18.45 28.33 26.12
CA THR A 135 18.04 29.50 26.92
C THR A 135 16.53 29.75 26.78
N PRO A 136 15.88 30.39 27.76
CA PRO A 136 14.47 30.74 27.66
C PRO A 136 14.14 31.56 26.41
N GLU A 137 15.05 32.43 25.97
CA GLU A 137 14.89 33.17 24.71
C GLU A 137 14.95 32.26 23.48
N GLU A 138 15.90 31.32 23.44
CA GLU A 138 16.02 30.34 22.35
C GLU A 138 14.81 29.39 22.30
N PHE A 139 14.28 28.97 23.45
CA PHE A 139 13.08 28.14 23.53
C PHE A 139 11.85 28.89 23.00
N ALA A 140 11.66 30.14 23.42
CA ALA A 140 10.55 30.96 22.93
C ALA A 140 10.66 31.22 21.41
N GLU A 141 11.87 31.34 20.87
CA GLU A 141 12.09 31.44 19.44
C GLU A 141 11.78 30.13 18.71
N ALA A 142 12.24 28.99 19.22
CA ALA A 142 11.93 27.67 18.67
C ALA A 142 10.42 27.40 18.64
N MET A 143 9.70 27.74 19.73
CA MET A 143 8.24 27.63 19.79
C MET A 143 7.54 28.52 18.77
N ARG A 144 8.03 29.75 18.54
CA ARG A 144 7.50 30.63 17.48
C ARG A 144 7.74 30.07 16.07
N GLN A 145 8.87 29.43 15.84
CA GLN A 145 9.18 28.78 14.56
C GLN A 145 8.24 27.59 14.32
N LEU A 146 8.03 26.75 15.34
CA LEU A 146 7.07 25.64 15.28
C LEU A 146 5.65 26.15 15.03
N GLN A 147 5.22 27.20 15.72
CA GLN A 147 3.92 27.82 15.52
C GLN A 147 3.72 28.24 14.07
N GLN A 148 4.67 28.98 13.49
CA GLN A 148 4.61 29.41 12.10
C GLN A 148 4.57 28.23 11.12
N GLY A 149 5.37 27.20 11.39
CA GLY A 149 5.32 25.98 10.60
C GLY A 149 3.96 25.30 10.68
N GLN A 150 3.36 25.22 11.87
CA GLN A 150 2.07 24.58 12.10
C GLN A 150 0.95 25.30 11.35
N GLY A 151 0.93 26.64 11.41
CA GLY A 151 -0.02 27.46 10.67
C GLY A 151 0.14 27.32 9.16
N LYS A 152 1.39 27.19 8.67
CA LYS A 152 1.65 26.90 7.25
C LYS A 152 1.11 25.53 6.83
N LEU A 153 1.31 24.49 7.65
CA LEU A 153 0.76 23.16 7.35
C LEU A 153 -0.76 23.16 7.31
N GLN A 154 -1.40 23.91 8.21
CA GLN A 154 -2.85 24.08 8.18
C GLN A 154 -3.32 24.78 6.89
N GLN A 155 -2.59 25.80 6.44
CA GLN A 155 -2.89 26.50 5.19
C GLN A 155 -2.68 25.61 3.96
N ASP A 156 -1.58 24.84 3.92
CA ASP A 156 -1.29 23.87 2.86
C ASP A 156 -2.43 22.83 2.79
N LEU A 157 -2.86 22.30 3.94
CA LEU A 157 -3.97 21.36 4.03
C LEU A 157 -5.27 21.98 3.51
N GLN A 158 -5.61 23.19 3.93
CA GLN A 158 -6.83 23.87 3.47
C GLN A 158 -6.78 24.16 1.96
N GLY A 159 -5.61 24.50 1.42
CA GLY A 159 -5.39 24.66 -0.02
C GLY A 159 -5.69 23.37 -0.77
N LEU A 160 -5.06 22.27 -0.33
CA LEU A 160 -5.27 20.93 -0.87
C LEU A 160 -6.76 20.53 -0.82
N THR A 161 -7.43 20.72 0.32
CA THR A 161 -8.86 20.43 0.49
C THR A 161 -9.72 21.20 -0.53
N LYS A 162 -9.48 22.49 -0.72
CA LYS A 162 -10.22 23.31 -1.70
C LYS A 162 -9.98 22.88 -3.14
N GLU A 163 -8.74 22.48 -3.46
CA GLU A 163 -8.41 21.97 -4.80
C GLU A 163 -9.11 20.64 -5.08
N LEU A 164 -9.19 19.76 -4.08
CA LEU A 164 -9.92 18.50 -4.16
C LEU A 164 -11.42 18.74 -4.38
N GLU A 165 -12.03 19.65 -3.62
CA GLU A 165 -13.42 20.08 -3.81
C GLU A 165 -13.65 20.66 -5.21
N GLY A 166 -12.69 21.45 -5.71
CA GLY A 166 -12.71 22.02 -7.06
C GLY A 166 -12.68 20.96 -8.17
N MET A 167 -12.13 19.77 -7.89
CA MET A 167 -12.15 18.60 -8.77
C MET A 167 -13.41 17.72 -8.60
N GLY A 168 -14.35 18.13 -7.75
CA GLY A 168 -15.56 17.36 -7.44
C GLY A 168 -15.32 16.17 -6.51
N ILE A 169 -14.15 16.11 -5.87
CA ILE A 169 -13.84 15.11 -4.84
C ILE A 169 -14.24 15.73 -3.51
N GLU A 170 -15.11 15.06 -2.75
CA GLU A 170 -15.50 15.55 -1.43
C GLU A 170 -14.49 15.01 -0.38
N PRO A 171 -13.59 15.86 0.14
CA PRO A 171 -12.65 15.44 1.16
C PRO A 171 -13.44 15.09 2.42
N GLY A 172 -13.38 13.83 2.84
CA GLY A 172 -14.14 13.36 4.00
C GLY A 172 -13.81 14.13 5.29
N GLU A 173 -14.64 13.94 6.32
CA GLU A 173 -14.56 14.65 7.61
C GLU A 173 -13.14 14.70 8.23
N GLY A 174 -12.32 13.68 7.97
CA GLY A 174 -10.93 13.62 8.43
C GLY A 174 -10.04 14.79 7.99
N PHE A 175 -10.28 15.44 6.85
CA PHE A 175 -9.53 16.64 6.45
C PHE A 175 -9.95 17.87 7.25
N GLY A 176 -11.24 18.00 7.57
CA GLY A 176 -11.77 19.06 8.43
C GLY A 176 -11.27 18.92 9.87
N ASP A 177 -11.40 17.71 10.44
CA ASP A 177 -10.88 17.36 11.77
C ASP A 177 -9.37 17.66 11.87
N ALA A 178 -8.61 17.32 10.83
CA ALA A 178 -7.18 17.58 10.77
C ALA A 178 -6.87 19.08 10.78
N GLY A 179 -7.58 19.87 9.97
CA GLY A 179 -7.42 21.32 9.92
C GLY A 179 -7.76 22.01 11.23
N GLU A 180 -8.79 21.54 11.94
CA GLU A 180 -9.15 22.03 13.27
C GLU A 180 -8.06 21.71 14.30
N ALA A 181 -7.62 20.45 14.37
CA ALA A 181 -6.58 20.02 15.29
C ALA A 181 -5.23 20.74 15.03
N MET A 182 -4.87 20.98 13.76
CA MET A 182 -3.69 21.78 13.41
C MET A 182 -3.80 23.23 13.91
N GLY A 183 -4.97 23.85 13.83
CA GLY A 183 -5.20 25.19 14.37
C GLY A 183 -5.12 25.23 15.89
N GLN A 184 -5.61 24.19 16.57
CA GLN A 184 -5.46 24.04 18.03
C GLN A 184 -4.00 23.85 18.42
N ALA A 185 -3.23 23.07 17.66
CA ALA A 185 -1.80 22.92 17.83
C ALA A 185 -1.06 24.25 17.66
N GLU A 186 -1.37 25.04 16.62
CA GLU A 186 -0.79 26.36 16.41
C GLU A 186 -1.07 27.29 17.60
N GLY A 187 -2.31 27.30 18.09
CA GLY A 187 -2.71 28.07 19.25
C GLY A 187 -1.97 27.68 20.53
N ALA A 188 -1.78 26.37 20.76
CA ALA A 188 -1.03 25.85 21.89
C ALA A 188 0.47 26.20 21.81
N LEU A 189 1.08 26.08 20.62
CA LEU A 189 2.46 26.50 20.37
C LEU A 189 2.66 28.00 20.64
N GLY A 190 1.72 28.84 20.23
CA GLY A 190 1.75 30.29 20.51
C GLY A 190 1.62 30.64 21.99
N GLN A 191 1.03 29.77 22.79
CA GLN A 191 0.91 29.91 24.25
C GLN A 191 2.09 29.30 25.01
N GLY A 192 3.05 28.67 24.32
CA GLY A 192 4.14 27.93 24.95
C GLY A 192 3.73 26.56 25.49
N GLU A 193 2.52 26.07 25.19
CA GLU A 193 1.97 24.82 25.67
C GLU A 193 2.40 23.64 24.77
N GLY A 194 3.70 23.32 24.75
CA GLY A 194 4.28 22.28 23.88
C GLY A 194 3.63 20.90 24.05
N GLU A 195 3.33 20.47 25.28
CA GLU A 195 2.68 19.17 25.53
C GLU A 195 1.26 19.10 24.93
N ARG A 196 0.48 20.18 25.07
CA ARG A 196 -0.85 20.27 24.46
C ARG A 196 -0.73 20.27 22.94
N ALA A 197 0.22 21.03 22.40
CA ALA A 197 0.48 21.07 20.97
C ALA A 197 0.78 19.68 20.39
N VAL A 198 1.67 18.89 21.01
CA VAL A 198 1.97 17.51 20.59
C VAL A 198 0.70 16.64 20.54
N GLY A 199 -0.19 16.79 21.53
CA GLY A 199 -1.47 16.09 21.55
C GLY A 199 -2.35 16.43 20.35
N GLU A 200 -2.51 17.72 20.04
CA GLU A 200 -3.30 18.18 18.90
C GLU A 200 -2.66 17.82 17.55
N GLN A 201 -1.33 17.90 17.44
CA GLN A 201 -0.58 17.44 16.27
C GLN A 201 -0.79 15.93 16.00
N GLY A 202 -0.86 15.12 17.06
CA GLY A 202 -1.19 13.71 16.96
C GLY A 202 -2.61 13.46 16.43
N ARG A 203 -3.60 14.21 16.93
CA ARG A 203 -4.99 14.16 16.43
C ARG A 203 -5.07 14.57 14.96
N ALA A 204 -4.34 15.61 14.57
CA ALA A 204 -4.25 16.04 13.18
C ALA A 204 -3.71 14.92 12.28
N LEU A 205 -2.62 14.25 12.66
CA LEU A 205 -2.05 13.12 11.91
C LEU A 205 -3.03 11.94 11.78
N GLU A 206 -3.73 11.60 12.85
CA GLU A 206 -4.74 10.54 12.82
C GLU A 206 -5.90 10.90 11.89
N ALA A 207 -6.40 12.13 11.98
CA ALA A 207 -7.45 12.65 11.12
C ALA A 207 -7.03 12.67 9.63
N LEU A 208 -5.79 13.10 9.32
CA LEU A 208 -5.24 13.04 7.97
C LEU A 208 -5.19 11.60 7.44
N ARG A 209 -4.76 10.64 8.25
CA ARG A 209 -4.72 9.22 7.85
C ARG A 209 -6.11 8.69 7.55
N ARG A 210 -7.10 9.00 8.39
CA ARG A 210 -8.51 8.64 8.15
C ARG A 210 -9.04 9.30 6.87
N GLY A 211 -8.75 10.59 6.67
CA GLY A 211 -9.10 11.33 5.45
C GLY A 211 -8.51 10.69 4.19
N ALA A 212 -7.21 10.37 4.20
CA ALA A 212 -6.52 9.71 3.10
C ALA A 212 -7.09 8.31 2.80
N GLN A 213 -7.42 7.54 3.84
CA GLN A 213 -8.04 6.22 3.70
C GLN A 213 -9.44 6.31 3.07
N ASN A 214 -10.27 7.26 3.52
CA ASN A 214 -11.59 7.49 2.95
C ASN A 214 -11.51 7.91 1.48
N MET A 215 -10.59 8.81 1.16
CA MET A 215 -10.32 9.22 -0.21
C MET A 215 -9.87 8.06 -1.10
N MET A 216 -8.97 7.20 -0.60
CA MET A 216 -8.54 6.00 -1.33
C MET A 216 -9.69 5.02 -1.55
N GLN A 217 -10.58 4.86 -0.57
CA GLN A 217 -11.77 4.02 -0.71
C GLN A 217 -12.75 4.59 -1.75
N GLN A 218 -13.02 5.90 -1.72
CA GLN A 218 -13.86 6.56 -2.72
C GLN A 218 -13.25 6.43 -4.12
N MET A 219 -11.94 6.60 -4.24
CA MET A 219 -11.24 6.43 -5.51
C MET A 219 -11.30 4.99 -6.02
N MET A 220 -11.10 4.00 -5.14
CA MET A 220 -11.28 2.59 -5.52
C MET A 220 -12.72 2.30 -5.96
N GLN A 221 -13.72 2.90 -5.33
CA GLN A 221 -15.13 2.77 -5.72
C GLN A 221 -15.42 3.45 -7.06
N ALA A 222 -14.84 4.63 -7.32
CA ALA A 222 -14.97 5.33 -8.58
C ALA A 222 -14.27 4.57 -9.73
N MET A 223 -13.08 4.02 -9.48
CA MET A 223 -12.33 3.22 -10.46
C MET A 223 -13.02 1.88 -10.74
N GLN A 224 -13.57 1.24 -9.71
CA GLN A 224 -14.35 0.00 -9.86
C GLN A 224 -15.73 0.26 -10.51
N GLY A 225 -16.20 1.51 -10.52
CA GLY A 225 -17.37 1.96 -11.26
C GLY A 225 -17.11 2.26 -12.74
N ASP A 226 -15.89 2.68 -13.11
CA ASP A 226 -15.53 3.05 -14.49
C ASP A 226 -15.11 1.85 -15.37
N ASP A 227 -14.66 0.74 -14.77
CA ASP A 227 -14.59 -0.58 -15.44
C ASP A 227 -16.00 -1.21 -15.66
N GLY A 228 -17.08 -0.47 -15.39
CA GLY A 228 -18.48 -0.92 -15.45
C GLY A 228 -19.31 -0.37 -16.61
N GLU A 229 -18.82 0.61 -17.38
CA GLU A 229 -19.56 1.22 -18.51
C GLU A 229 -18.82 1.09 -19.85
N GLY A 230 -18.21 -0.07 -20.07
CA GLY A 230 -18.01 -0.64 -21.39
C GLY A 230 -19.03 -1.76 -21.61
N GLU A 231 -20.15 -1.42 -22.26
CA GLU A 231 -21.13 -2.31 -22.88
C GLU A 231 -20.75 -3.82 -22.88
N ASN A 232 -21.50 -4.65 -22.13
CA ASN A 232 -21.50 -6.13 -22.12
C ASN A 232 -20.79 -6.87 -20.95
N GLY A 233 -21.19 -6.61 -19.70
CA GLY A 233 -20.75 -7.40 -18.53
C GLY A 233 -21.80 -8.35 -17.93
N GLY A 234 -22.99 -8.46 -18.51
CA GLY A 234 -24.15 -9.10 -17.86
C GLY A 234 -24.85 -10.14 -18.71
N ARG A 235 -24.16 -11.19 -19.21
CA ARG A 235 -24.72 -12.49 -19.67
C ARG A 235 -23.67 -13.39 -20.34
N GLN A 236 -22.66 -13.86 -19.61
CA GLN A 236 -21.81 -14.95 -20.15
C GLN A 236 -21.40 -15.98 -19.10
N GLN A 237 -22.25 -16.25 -18.10
CA GLN A 237 -22.06 -17.40 -17.19
C GLN A 237 -22.96 -18.60 -17.55
N ASN A 238 -23.78 -18.49 -18.61
CA ASN A 238 -24.79 -19.49 -18.98
C ASN A 238 -24.65 -20.06 -20.40
N ALA A 239 -23.52 -19.85 -21.10
CA ALA A 239 -23.34 -20.39 -22.44
C ALA A 239 -22.81 -21.84 -22.47
N ASP A 240 -22.17 -22.29 -21.38
CA ASP A 240 -21.42 -23.56 -21.35
C ASP A 240 -22.01 -24.63 -20.41
N ARG A 241 -23.25 -24.43 -19.94
CA ARG A 241 -23.96 -25.41 -19.11
C ARG A 241 -25.21 -25.92 -19.80
N ASP A 242 -25.40 -27.22 -19.77
CA ASP A 242 -26.63 -27.85 -20.26
C ASP A 242 -27.83 -27.43 -19.37
N PRO A 243 -29.09 -27.64 -19.78
CA PRO A 243 -30.27 -27.30 -18.98
C PRO A 243 -30.40 -28.07 -17.65
N LEU A 244 -29.50 -29.03 -17.37
CA LEU A 244 -29.34 -29.71 -16.08
C LEU A 244 -28.15 -29.15 -15.27
N GLY A 245 -27.54 -28.05 -15.70
CA GLY A 245 -26.50 -27.32 -14.98
C GLY A 245 -25.09 -27.92 -15.08
N ARG A 246 -24.86 -28.90 -15.95
CA ARG A 246 -23.53 -29.54 -16.10
C ARG A 246 -22.67 -28.80 -17.13
N PRO A 247 -21.37 -28.57 -16.87
CA PRO A 247 -20.46 -28.00 -17.86
C PRO A 247 -20.27 -28.97 -19.04
N ARG A 248 -20.31 -28.46 -20.27
CA ARG A 248 -19.98 -29.28 -21.45
C ARG A 248 -18.49 -29.63 -21.46
N ALA A 249 -18.16 -30.88 -21.79
CA ALA A 249 -16.77 -31.30 -21.95
C ALA A 249 -16.16 -30.59 -23.17
N THR A 250 -15.26 -29.64 -22.92
CA THR A 250 -14.46 -29.00 -23.97
C THR A 250 -13.42 -29.99 -24.49
N THR A 251 -13.45 -30.29 -25.78
CA THR A 251 -12.38 -31.07 -26.44
C THR A 251 -11.18 -30.15 -26.69
N GLY A 252 -10.20 -30.19 -25.78
CA GLY A 252 -8.93 -29.47 -25.87
C GLY A 252 -8.05 -29.76 -24.63
N PRO A 253 -6.71 -29.59 -24.70
CA PRO A 253 -5.84 -29.86 -23.55
C PRO A 253 -6.20 -28.95 -22.37
N ASP A 254 -6.47 -29.54 -21.22
CA ASP A 254 -6.80 -28.84 -19.99
C ASP A 254 -5.54 -28.21 -19.38
N TYR A 255 -5.48 -26.87 -19.36
CA TYR A 255 -4.38 -26.10 -18.79
C TYR A 255 -4.66 -25.67 -17.34
N GLY A 256 -5.37 -26.47 -16.54
CA GLY A 256 -5.30 -26.41 -15.07
C GLY A 256 -5.75 -25.10 -14.39
N GLU A 257 -6.26 -24.11 -15.13
CA GLU A 257 -6.77 -22.84 -14.59
C GLU A 257 -8.07 -23.01 -13.78
N SER A 258 -8.71 -24.18 -13.84
CA SER A 258 -9.89 -24.49 -13.03
C SER A 258 -9.56 -24.96 -11.61
N VAL A 259 -8.29 -25.15 -11.26
CA VAL A 259 -7.86 -25.50 -9.89
C VAL A 259 -7.41 -24.24 -9.17
N LYS A 260 -8.33 -23.67 -8.39
CA LYS A 260 -8.07 -22.51 -7.54
C LYS A 260 -7.01 -22.87 -6.50
N VAL A 261 -5.80 -22.32 -6.63
CA VAL A 261 -4.75 -22.44 -5.61
C VAL A 261 -5.22 -21.62 -4.40
N PRO A 262 -5.45 -22.22 -3.21
CA PRO A 262 -6.05 -21.52 -2.08
C PRO A 262 -5.12 -20.46 -1.45
N ASP A 263 -5.69 -19.34 -0.98
CA ASP A 263 -4.97 -18.21 -0.37
C ASP A 263 -4.32 -18.59 0.99
N GLU A 264 -3.43 -17.74 1.51
CA GLU A 264 -2.67 -17.99 2.76
C GLU A 264 -3.57 -18.37 3.96
N ILE A 265 -4.79 -17.84 4.03
CA ILE A 265 -5.80 -18.16 5.06
C ILE A 265 -6.28 -19.62 4.96
N ASP A 266 -6.42 -20.16 3.75
CA ASP A 266 -6.84 -21.55 3.51
C ASP A 266 -5.73 -22.54 3.88
N THR A 267 -4.46 -22.15 3.75
CA THR A 267 -3.33 -22.98 4.19
C THR A 267 -3.26 -23.10 5.73
N GLN A 268 -3.64 -22.05 6.45
CA GLN A 268 -3.72 -22.06 7.91
C GLN A 268 -4.88 -22.94 8.40
N ARG A 269 -6.04 -22.85 7.76
CA ARG A 269 -7.19 -23.74 8.02
C ARG A 269 -6.84 -25.20 7.70
N ALA A 270 -6.14 -25.46 6.61
CA ALA A 270 -5.67 -26.81 6.26
C ALA A 270 -4.72 -27.39 7.32
N ARG A 271 -3.82 -26.56 7.91
CA ARG A 271 -2.96 -26.99 9.03
C ARG A 271 -3.77 -27.34 10.27
N GLN A 272 -4.78 -26.54 10.63
CA GLN A 272 -5.66 -26.81 11.78
C GLN A 272 -6.43 -28.12 11.61
N ILE A 273 -6.93 -28.39 10.39
CA ILE A 273 -7.63 -29.64 10.08
C ILE A 273 -6.68 -30.84 10.16
N LEU A 274 -5.47 -30.73 9.60
CA LEU A 274 -4.46 -31.81 9.66
C LEU A 274 -4.01 -32.11 11.10
N GLU A 275 -3.90 -31.09 11.94
CA GLU A 275 -3.54 -31.24 13.35
C GLU A 275 -4.67 -31.90 14.16
N ALA A 276 -5.93 -31.55 13.88
CA ALA A 276 -7.10 -32.21 14.46
C ALA A 276 -7.19 -33.69 14.04
N ILE A 277 -6.90 -34.00 12.77
CA ILE A 277 -6.89 -35.38 12.25
C ILE A 277 -5.76 -36.19 12.90
N ARG A 278 -4.53 -35.67 12.98
CA ARG A 278 -3.41 -36.34 13.65
C ARG A 278 -3.69 -36.62 15.12
N LYS A 279 -4.29 -35.64 15.83
CA LYS A 279 -4.66 -35.80 17.24
C LYS A 279 -5.72 -36.90 17.43
N ARG A 280 -6.63 -37.08 16.47
CA ARG A 280 -7.71 -38.08 16.52
C ARG A 280 -7.26 -39.48 16.09
N LEU A 281 -6.30 -39.58 15.16
CA LEU A 281 -5.62 -40.82 14.78
C LEU A 281 -4.68 -41.35 15.87
N GLY A 282 -4.10 -40.47 16.69
CA GLY A 282 -3.24 -40.82 17.83
C GLY A 282 -3.99 -41.37 19.05
N ASN A 283 -5.31 -41.20 19.13
CA ASN A 283 -6.13 -41.77 20.20
C ASN A 283 -6.48 -43.23 19.88
N ALA A 284 -5.89 -44.18 20.63
CA ALA A 284 -6.00 -45.62 20.41
C ALA A 284 -7.39 -46.24 20.66
N LEU A 285 -8.42 -45.42 20.94
CA LEU A 285 -9.81 -45.85 21.19
C LEU A 285 -10.77 -45.45 20.06
N SER A 286 -10.27 -44.91 18.95
CA SER A 286 -11.11 -44.54 17.80
C SER A 286 -11.63 -45.80 17.08
N PRO A 287 -12.95 -45.93 16.81
CA PRO A 287 -13.53 -47.08 16.11
C PRO A 287 -12.85 -47.33 14.75
N ALA A 288 -12.62 -48.59 14.39
CA ALA A 288 -11.84 -48.97 13.21
C ALA A 288 -12.31 -48.30 11.89
N LEU A 289 -13.62 -48.09 11.75
CA LEU A 289 -14.23 -47.44 10.58
C LEU A 289 -13.83 -45.95 10.44
N GLU A 290 -13.56 -45.27 11.55
CA GLU A 290 -13.20 -43.86 11.56
C GLU A 290 -11.70 -43.65 11.26
N ARG A 291 -10.84 -44.63 11.57
CA ARG A 291 -9.41 -44.61 11.17
C ARG A 291 -9.24 -44.72 9.67
N GLU A 292 -9.91 -45.68 9.04
CA GLU A 292 -9.84 -45.88 7.59
C GLU A 292 -10.29 -44.62 6.81
N TYR A 293 -11.33 -43.95 7.30
CA TYR A 293 -11.83 -42.72 6.67
C TYR A 293 -10.81 -41.56 6.77
N LEU A 294 -10.11 -41.43 7.91
CA LEU A 294 -9.10 -40.40 8.12
C LEU A 294 -7.78 -40.69 7.38
N GLU A 295 -7.37 -41.96 7.27
CA GLU A 295 -6.21 -42.39 6.48
C GLU A 295 -6.41 -42.11 4.98
N ARG A 296 -7.61 -42.41 4.46
CA ARG A 296 -7.97 -42.11 3.07
C ARG A 296 -7.99 -40.61 2.75
N LEU A 297 -8.33 -39.77 3.73
CA LEU A 297 -8.31 -38.32 3.57
C LEU A 297 -6.87 -37.74 3.51
N LEU A 298 -5.90 -38.45 4.08
CA LEU A 298 -4.48 -38.07 4.08
C LEU A 298 -3.75 -38.54 2.81
N GLU A 299 -4.13 -39.67 2.23
CA GLU A 299 -3.50 -40.23 1.00
C GLU A 299 -3.95 -39.56 -0.30
N MET A 300 -5.01 -38.75 -0.29
CA MET A 300 -5.50 -38.03 -1.48
C MET A 300 -4.73 -36.73 -1.80
N ARG A 301 -3.45 -36.65 -1.44
CA ARG A 301 -2.57 -35.52 -1.77
C ARG A 301 -1.36 -35.96 -2.59
#